data_AF-A0A521P9W4-F1
#
_entry.id   AF-A0A521P9W4-F1
#
_cell.length_a   1.000
_cell.length_b   1.000
_cell.length_c   1.000
_cell.angle_alpha   90.00
_cell.angle_beta   90.00
_cell.angle_gamma   90.00
#
_symmetry.space_group_name_H-M   'P 1'
#
loop_
_entity.id
_entity.type
_entity.pdbx_description
1 polymer ?
#
loop_
_entity_poly.entity_id
_entity_poly.type
_entity_poly.pdbx_seq_one_letter_code
_entity_poly.pdbx_strand_id
1 'polypeptide(L)'
;MKPSPLKVGVDVPWVTSWTGEPTLGVRPCPSVGGALAIVQADAAGLGKPLYSQNHAVRQRLSVRDMLCPMCGGPTPADDRWTQVAHPVAAGTLRAGGRGDRLPADLDDDSVLIDAGAIAPLHRACVDRSLRYCPHLKADPNIDVRRFPDRWVVLPLMARAEAPAQLFLARPAPARTVPVIGFLQLCGLTAGRDPAWRDRLQPPGG
;
A
#
# COMPACT_ATOMS: atom_id res chain seq x y z
N MET A 1 16.50 22.20 4.33
CA MET A 1 17.21 21.00 3.82
C MET A 1 17.68 21.29 2.40
N LYS A 2 18.80 20.72 1.92
CA LYS A 2 19.31 21.02 0.56
C LYS A 2 18.58 20.19 -0.51
N PRO A 3 18.38 20.70 -1.73
CA PRO A 3 17.91 19.91 -2.87
C PRO A 3 18.88 18.76 -3.19
N SER A 4 18.32 17.61 -3.57
CA SER A 4 19.04 16.45 -4.06
C SER A 4 19.36 16.60 -5.56
N PRO A 5 20.50 16.08 -6.03
CA PRO A 5 20.77 15.99 -7.47
C PRO A 5 19.95 14.88 -8.17
N LEU A 6 19.35 13.96 -7.41
CA LEU A 6 18.56 12.84 -7.94
C LEU A 6 17.18 13.32 -8.39
N LYS A 7 16.72 12.83 -9.54
CA LYS A 7 15.42 13.16 -10.11
C LYS A 7 14.34 12.20 -9.60
N VAL A 8 13.33 12.74 -8.94
CA VAL A 8 12.13 12.00 -8.50
C VAL A 8 11.40 11.45 -9.72
N GLY A 9 10.96 10.20 -9.66
CA GLY A 9 10.29 9.52 -10.76
C GLY A 9 11.23 8.94 -11.83
N VAL A 10 12.54 9.21 -11.73
CA VAL A 10 13.55 8.76 -12.70
C VAL A 10 14.64 7.97 -11.98
N ASP A 11 15.38 8.63 -11.09
CA ASP A 11 16.48 8.02 -10.33
C ASP A 11 15.97 7.39 -9.03
N VAL A 12 14.92 8.00 -8.45
CA VAL A 12 14.27 7.55 -7.22
C VAL A 12 12.79 7.32 -7.52
N PRO A 13 12.17 6.21 -7.06
CA PRO A 13 10.74 6.00 -7.22
C PRO A 13 9.95 7.20 -6.71
N TRP A 14 8.94 7.63 -7.47
CA TRP A 14 8.08 8.75 -7.10
C TRP A 14 7.42 8.57 -5.73
N VAL A 15 7.04 7.33 -5.39
CA VAL A 15 6.41 7.02 -4.10
C VAL A 15 7.36 7.10 -2.91
N THR A 16 8.68 7.13 -3.11
CA THR A 16 9.67 7.12 -2.02
C THR A 16 9.58 8.39 -1.15
N SER A 17 9.67 8.20 0.17
CA SER A 17 9.80 9.29 1.15
C SER A 17 11.17 9.93 1.11
N TRP A 18 11.24 11.21 1.49
CA TRP A 18 12.48 11.96 1.62
C TRP A 18 12.68 12.45 3.04
N THR A 19 13.93 12.65 3.47
CA THR A 19 14.20 13.23 4.80
C THR A 19 13.61 14.64 4.97
N GLY A 20 13.37 15.35 3.87
CA GLY A 20 12.69 16.65 3.86
C GLY A 20 11.19 16.58 4.09
N GLU A 21 10.63 15.37 4.21
CA GLU A 21 9.20 15.08 4.28
C GLU A 21 8.84 14.47 5.64
N PRO A 22 8.90 15.24 6.75
CA PRO A 22 8.55 14.72 8.07
C PRO A 22 7.07 14.34 8.14
N THR A 23 6.76 13.34 8.97
CA THR A 23 5.39 13.00 9.35
C THR A 23 4.75 14.17 10.09
N LEU A 24 3.58 14.61 9.62
CA LEU A 24 2.79 15.71 10.18
C LEU A 24 1.75 15.23 11.20
N GLY A 25 1.72 13.92 11.48
CA GLY A 25 0.80 13.27 12.40
C GLY A 25 -0.48 12.77 11.72
N VAL A 26 -1.52 12.57 12.53
CA VAL A 26 -2.82 12.07 12.11
C VAL A 26 -3.78 13.23 11.88
N ARG A 27 -4.46 13.23 10.74
CA ARG A 27 -5.50 14.22 10.40
C ARG A 27 -6.44 13.70 9.31
N PRO A 28 -7.62 14.30 9.11
CA PRO A 28 -8.45 14.07 7.94
C PRO A 28 -7.64 14.24 6.66
N CYS A 29 -7.71 13.26 5.74
CA CYS A 29 -6.85 13.25 4.56
C CYS A 29 -7.66 13.08 3.26
N PRO A 30 -7.51 13.98 2.28
CA PRO A 30 -8.21 13.87 0.99
C PRO A 30 -7.88 12.61 0.19
N SER A 31 -6.70 12.00 0.37
CA SER A 31 -6.34 10.76 -0.33
C SER A 31 -7.16 9.53 0.10
N VAL A 32 -7.95 9.66 1.18
CA VAL A 32 -8.87 8.63 1.68
C VAL A 32 -10.26 9.21 1.96
N GLY A 33 -10.68 10.21 1.20
CA GLY A 33 -12.03 10.78 1.30
C GLY A 33 -12.34 11.47 2.63
N GLY A 34 -11.32 12.03 3.29
CA GLY A 34 -11.48 12.75 4.56
C GLY A 34 -11.37 11.88 5.81
N ALA A 35 -11.22 10.56 5.69
CA ALA A 35 -10.93 9.70 6.83
C ALA A 35 -9.59 10.08 7.51
N LEU A 36 -9.45 9.72 8.80
CA LEU A 36 -8.21 9.93 9.54
C LEU A 36 -7.08 9.07 8.96
N ALA A 37 -5.98 9.71 8.60
CA ALA A 37 -4.81 9.04 8.06
C ALA A 37 -3.50 9.67 8.56
N ILE A 38 -2.41 8.91 8.42
CA ILE A 38 -1.06 9.45 8.61
C ILE A 38 -0.77 10.39 7.44
N VAL A 39 -0.40 11.64 7.74
CA VAL A 39 -0.04 12.65 6.76
C VAL A 39 1.42 13.03 6.92
N GLN A 40 2.05 13.34 5.80
CA GLN A 40 3.47 13.63 5.66
C GLN A 40 3.61 14.89 4.81
N ALA A 41 4.61 15.72 5.09
CA ALA A 41 4.88 16.91 4.30
C ALA A 41 5.33 16.51 2.89
N ASP A 42 4.91 17.26 1.87
CA ASP A 42 5.31 16.99 0.48
C ASP A 42 6.47 17.90 0.07
N ALA A 43 7.62 17.29 -0.14
CA ALA A 43 8.89 17.97 -0.37
C ALA A 43 9.88 17.02 -1.09
N ALA A 44 9.37 16.23 -2.04
CA ALA A 44 10.15 15.23 -2.74
C ALA A 44 11.38 15.87 -3.42
N GLY A 45 12.53 15.21 -3.31
CA GLY A 45 13.80 15.76 -3.77
C GLY A 45 14.52 16.67 -2.77
N LEU A 46 13.94 16.99 -1.61
CA LEU A 46 14.66 17.69 -0.53
C LEU A 46 15.30 16.69 0.44
N GLY A 47 16.63 16.76 0.56
CA GLY A 47 17.40 15.87 1.42
C GLY A 47 17.76 14.54 0.77
N LYS A 48 17.68 13.44 1.53
CA LYS A 48 18.02 12.09 1.07
C LYS A 48 16.75 11.25 0.85
N PRO A 49 16.70 10.40 -0.19
CA PRO A 49 15.62 9.45 -0.35
C PRO A 49 15.71 8.36 0.74
N LEU A 50 14.56 7.91 1.20
CA LEU A 50 14.39 6.84 2.19
C LEU A 50 13.85 5.60 1.46
N TYR A 51 14.71 4.85 0.77
CA TYR A 51 14.29 3.78 -0.16
C TYR A 51 13.42 2.67 0.46
N SER A 52 13.49 2.48 1.78
CA SER A 52 12.66 1.49 2.51
C SER A 52 11.35 2.09 3.04
N GLN A 53 11.03 3.34 2.69
CA GLN A 53 9.86 4.06 3.18
C GLN A 53 9.09 4.68 2.02
N ASN A 54 7.83 4.30 1.89
CA ASN A 54 6.88 4.97 1.01
C ASN A 54 6.36 6.24 1.68
N HIS A 55 6.17 7.29 0.89
CA HIS A 55 5.53 8.52 1.34
C HIS A 55 4.04 8.26 1.53
N ALA A 56 3.54 8.55 2.74
CA ALA A 56 2.19 8.20 3.17
C ALA A 56 1.10 8.64 2.18
N VAL A 57 1.17 9.89 1.72
CA VAL A 57 0.15 10.43 0.79
C VAL A 57 0.32 9.86 -0.61
N ARG A 58 1.51 9.97 -1.22
CA ARG A 58 1.81 9.43 -2.56
C ARG A 58 1.49 7.94 -2.71
N GLN A 59 1.70 7.12 -1.68
CA GLN A 59 1.30 5.70 -1.71
C GLN A 59 -0.21 5.53 -1.84
N ARG A 60 -0.99 6.31 -1.09
CA ARG A 60 -2.45 6.23 -1.17
C ARG A 60 -2.96 6.79 -2.50
N LEU A 61 -2.33 7.85 -3.01
CA LEU A 61 -2.62 8.39 -4.34
C LEU A 61 -2.29 7.40 -5.45
N SER A 62 -1.18 6.66 -5.36
CA SER A 62 -0.85 5.64 -6.37
C SER A 62 -1.91 4.55 -6.44
N VAL A 63 -2.42 4.11 -5.29
CA VAL A 63 -3.51 3.12 -5.24
C VAL A 63 -4.84 3.71 -5.72
N ARG A 64 -5.23 4.88 -5.20
CA ARG A 64 -6.52 5.51 -5.49
C ARG A 64 -6.65 5.89 -6.97
N ASP A 65 -5.59 6.47 -7.53
CA ASP A 65 -5.60 7.08 -8.86
C ASP A 65 -4.88 6.20 -9.91
N MET A 66 -4.48 4.98 -9.53
CA MET A 66 -3.72 4.05 -10.38
C MET A 66 -2.45 4.69 -10.96
N LEU A 67 -1.68 5.41 -10.14
CA LEU A 67 -0.40 6.00 -10.55
C LEU A 67 0.73 5.00 -10.35
N CYS A 68 1.64 4.94 -11.31
CA CYS A 68 2.83 4.11 -11.19
C CYS A 68 3.68 4.59 -10.01
N PRO A 69 3.97 3.75 -9.00
CA PRO A 69 4.78 4.14 -7.84
C PRO A 69 6.23 4.49 -8.23
N MET A 70 6.70 4.04 -9.40
CA MET A 70 8.04 4.36 -9.91
C MET A 70 8.12 5.75 -10.53
N CYS A 71 7.28 6.09 -11.51
CA CYS A 71 7.40 7.35 -12.25
C CYS A 71 6.36 8.42 -11.86
N GLY A 72 5.30 8.05 -11.14
CA GLY A 72 4.18 8.93 -10.77
C GLY A 72 3.15 9.14 -11.87
N GLY A 73 3.37 8.61 -13.08
CA GLY A 73 2.43 8.70 -14.19
C GLY A 73 1.26 7.71 -14.07
N PRO A 74 0.09 8.00 -14.67
CA PRO A 74 -1.05 7.06 -14.68
C PRO A 74 -0.69 5.72 -15.33
N THR A 75 -1.19 4.63 -14.77
CA THR A 75 -1.11 3.28 -15.38
C THR A 75 -2.43 2.95 -16.09
N PRO A 76 -2.48 3.03 -17.43
CA PRO A 76 -3.67 2.68 -18.20
C PRO A 76 -3.93 1.17 -18.07
N ALA A 77 -5.18 0.74 -18.28
CA ALA A 77 -5.60 -0.63 -17.99
C ALA A 77 -4.81 -1.72 -18.75
N ASP A 78 -4.32 -1.40 -19.94
CA ASP A 78 -3.48 -2.27 -20.77
C ASP A 78 -2.01 -2.32 -20.34
N ASP A 79 -1.58 -1.42 -19.45
CA ASP A 79 -0.20 -1.35 -18.93
C ASP A 79 -0.15 -1.32 -17.39
N ARG A 80 -1.04 -2.09 -16.75
CA ARG A 80 -0.99 -2.35 -15.30
C ARG A 80 -0.33 -3.68 -15.02
N TRP A 81 0.82 -3.63 -14.35
CA TRP A 81 1.58 -4.80 -13.95
C TRP A 81 1.83 -4.79 -12.44
N THR A 82 1.73 -5.97 -11.83
CA THR A 82 2.23 -6.17 -10.47
C THR A 82 3.51 -6.98 -10.50
N GLN A 83 4.38 -6.77 -9.51
CA GLN A 83 5.61 -7.54 -9.31
C GLN A 83 5.45 -8.60 -8.22
N VAL A 84 4.40 -8.49 -7.42
CA VAL A 84 4.03 -9.41 -6.34
C VAL A 84 2.58 -9.79 -6.57
N ALA A 85 2.30 -11.08 -6.64
CA ALA A 85 0.96 -11.56 -6.98
C ALA A 85 0.56 -12.76 -6.12
N HIS A 86 0.36 -12.54 -4.83
CA HIS A 86 -0.03 -13.61 -3.92
C HIS A 86 -1.50 -13.98 -4.13
N PRO A 87 -1.82 -15.20 -4.61
CA PRO A 87 -3.20 -15.64 -4.69
C PRO A 87 -3.76 -15.83 -3.27
N VAL A 88 -4.92 -15.27 -2.99
CA VAL A 88 -5.59 -15.39 -1.69
C VAL A 88 -7.09 -15.55 -1.90
N ALA A 89 -7.72 -16.45 -1.15
CA ALA A 89 -9.17 -16.59 -1.17
C ALA A 89 -9.84 -15.43 -0.41
N ALA A 90 -11.02 -15.00 -0.87
CA ALA A 90 -11.81 -13.97 -0.21
C ALA A 90 -12.11 -14.33 1.26
N GLY A 91 -12.42 -15.60 1.53
CA GLY A 91 -12.67 -16.12 2.86
C GLY A 91 -11.48 -15.97 3.80
N THR A 92 -10.25 -16.16 3.29
CA THR A 92 -9.01 -15.98 4.07
C THR A 92 -8.84 -14.51 4.50
N LEU A 93 -9.15 -13.56 3.62
CA LEU A 93 -9.11 -12.13 3.97
C LEU A 93 -10.17 -11.76 5.01
N ARG A 94 -11.41 -12.29 4.89
CA ARG A 94 -12.47 -12.08 5.87
C ARG A 94 -12.12 -12.66 7.24
N ALA A 95 -11.67 -13.92 7.28
CA ALA A 95 -11.26 -14.57 8.52
C ALA A 95 -10.09 -13.83 9.21
N GLY A 96 -9.19 -13.24 8.42
CA GLY A 96 -8.08 -12.43 8.92
C GLY A 96 -8.43 -10.97 9.27
N GLY A 97 -9.71 -10.57 9.25
CA GLY A 97 -10.14 -9.21 9.58
C GLY A 97 -9.74 -8.14 8.55
N ARG A 98 -9.30 -8.54 7.35
CA ARG A 98 -8.98 -7.64 6.22
C ARG A 98 -10.09 -7.58 5.17
N GLY A 99 -11.15 -8.38 5.36
CA GLY A 99 -12.22 -8.57 4.38
C GLY A 99 -13.39 -7.61 4.47
N ASP A 100 -13.41 -6.65 5.40
CA ASP A 100 -14.56 -5.75 5.65
C ASP A 100 -14.97 -4.90 4.44
N ARG A 101 -14.05 -4.69 3.50
CA ARG A 101 -14.27 -3.93 2.26
C ARG A 101 -14.46 -4.83 1.03
N LEU A 102 -14.46 -6.15 1.20
CA LEU A 102 -14.80 -7.07 0.11
C LEU A 102 -16.29 -6.96 -0.22
N PRO A 103 -16.68 -7.06 -1.50
CA PRO A 103 -18.08 -7.13 -1.90
C PRO A 103 -18.79 -8.27 -1.16
N ALA A 104 -20.01 -8.02 -0.67
CA ALA A 104 -20.76 -9.02 0.10
C ALA A 104 -21.19 -10.23 -0.76
N ASP A 105 -21.31 -10.03 -2.06
CA ASP A 105 -21.63 -11.04 -3.08
C ASP A 105 -20.41 -11.81 -3.61
N LEU A 106 -19.20 -11.48 -3.13
CA LEU A 106 -18.00 -12.24 -3.49
C LEU A 106 -17.93 -13.52 -2.66
N ASP A 107 -18.06 -14.68 -3.31
CA ASP A 107 -17.96 -15.98 -2.66
C ASP A 107 -16.61 -16.13 -1.92
N ASP A 108 -16.61 -16.77 -0.74
CA ASP A 108 -15.40 -16.98 0.07
C ASP A 108 -14.30 -17.76 -0.67
N ASP A 109 -14.67 -18.65 -1.58
CA ASP A 109 -13.73 -19.42 -2.40
C ASP A 109 -13.15 -18.62 -3.57
N SER A 110 -13.64 -17.40 -3.83
CA SER A 110 -13.13 -16.57 -4.93
C SER A 110 -11.67 -16.17 -4.69
N VAL A 111 -10.83 -16.35 -5.70
CA VAL A 111 -9.40 -16.00 -5.62
C VAL A 111 -9.19 -14.54 -6.02
N LEU A 112 -8.41 -13.83 -5.20
CA LEU A 112 -7.87 -12.50 -5.46
C LEU A 112 -6.35 -12.58 -5.62
N ILE A 113 -5.78 -11.63 -6.34
CA ILE A 113 -4.35 -11.34 -6.32
C ILE A 113 -4.09 -10.23 -5.31
N ASP A 114 -3.52 -10.57 -4.16
CA ASP A 114 -3.00 -9.59 -3.20
C ASP A 114 -1.67 -9.04 -3.76
N ALA A 115 -1.72 -7.80 -4.27
CA ALA A 115 -0.56 -7.07 -4.79
C ALA A 115 0.16 -6.27 -3.69
N GLY A 116 -0.25 -6.43 -2.43
CA GLY A 116 0.28 -5.69 -1.29
C GLY A 116 0.01 -4.18 -1.36
N ALA A 117 0.84 -3.41 -0.66
CA ALA A 117 0.77 -1.95 -0.63
C ALA A 117 1.45 -1.27 -1.83
N ILE A 118 1.59 -1.98 -2.96
CA ILE A 118 2.24 -1.50 -4.18
C ILE A 118 1.17 -1.40 -5.26
N ALA A 119 0.91 -0.18 -5.73
CA ALA A 119 0.02 0.04 -6.87
C ALA A 119 0.64 -0.52 -8.17
N PRO A 120 -0.17 -0.85 -9.19
CA PRO A 120 0.34 -1.31 -10.47
C PRO A 120 1.37 -0.36 -11.07
N LEU A 121 2.32 -0.95 -11.80
CA LEU A 121 3.38 -0.27 -12.52
C LEU A 121 3.18 -0.41 -14.03
N HIS A 122 3.75 0.52 -14.80
CA HIS A 122 4.01 0.28 -16.23
C HIS A 122 4.95 -0.89 -16.41
N ARG A 123 4.82 -1.63 -17.51
CA ARG A 123 5.75 -2.73 -17.83
C ARG A 123 7.20 -2.27 -17.85
N ALA A 124 7.47 -1.14 -18.49
CA ALA A 124 8.81 -0.57 -18.54
C ALA A 124 9.37 -0.22 -17.15
N CYS A 125 8.51 0.22 -16.22
CA CYS A 125 8.89 0.52 -14.84
C CYS A 125 9.17 -0.76 -14.03
N VAL A 126 8.43 -1.84 -14.27
CA VAL A 126 8.71 -3.18 -13.71
C VAL A 126 10.09 -3.66 -14.16
N ASP A 127 10.35 -3.64 -15.48
CA ASP A 127 11.62 -4.13 -16.02
C ASP A 127 12.81 -3.33 -15.47
N ARG A 128 12.63 -2.00 -15.31
CA ARG A 128 13.62 -1.13 -14.67
C ARG A 128 13.82 -1.47 -13.20
N SER A 129 12.76 -1.65 -12.42
CA SER A 129 12.89 -1.93 -10.98
C SER A 129 13.53 -3.29 -10.72
N LEU A 130 13.19 -4.34 -11.49
CA LEU A 130 13.86 -5.65 -11.41
C LEU A 130 15.34 -5.58 -11.75
N ARG A 131 15.72 -4.72 -12.71
CA ARG A 131 17.13 -4.56 -13.11
C ARG A 131 17.97 -3.88 -12.03
N TYR A 132 17.42 -2.90 -11.32
CA TYR A 132 18.22 -2.00 -10.47
C TYR A 132 17.95 -2.12 -8.96
N CYS A 133 16.79 -2.63 -8.53
CA CYS A 133 16.45 -2.73 -7.11
C CYS A 133 17.07 -3.99 -6.48
N PRO A 134 18.01 -3.86 -5.52
CA PRO A 134 18.60 -5.02 -4.85
C PRO A 134 17.58 -5.81 -4.04
N HIS A 135 16.61 -5.13 -3.42
CA HIS A 135 15.57 -5.78 -2.62
C HIS A 135 14.69 -6.70 -3.46
N LEU A 136 14.28 -6.24 -4.64
CA LEU A 136 13.49 -7.08 -5.55
C LEU A 136 14.31 -8.27 -6.04
N LYS A 137 15.57 -8.08 -6.47
CA LYS A 137 16.41 -9.20 -6.95
C LYS A 137 16.55 -10.36 -5.95
N ALA A 138 16.47 -10.07 -4.66
CA ALA A 138 16.58 -11.07 -3.59
C ALA A 138 15.23 -11.65 -3.15
N ASP A 139 14.10 -11.13 -3.65
CA ASP A 139 12.77 -11.55 -3.22
C ASP A 139 12.35 -12.83 -3.96
N PRO A 140 12.18 -13.97 -3.25
CA PRO A 140 11.75 -15.22 -3.87
C PRO A 140 10.29 -15.19 -4.34
N ASN A 141 9.54 -14.15 -4.00
CA ASN A 141 8.11 -14.03 -4.30
C ASN A 141 7.82 -13.13 -5.51
N ILE A 142 8.83 -12.75 -6.29
CA ILE A 142 8.56 -12.01 -7.53
C ILE A 142 7.70 -12.86 -8.45
N ASP A 143 6.55 -12.30 -8.80
CA ASP A 143 5.60 -12.86 -9.74
C ASP A 143 5.06 -11.72 -10.59
N VAL A 144 5.75 -11.49 -11.72
CA VAL A 144 5.38 -10.42 -12.64
C VAL A 144 4.24 -10.86 -13.52
N ARG A 145 3.10 -10.18 -13.39
CA ARG A 145 1.92 -10.43 -14.22
C ARG A 145 1.10 -9.17 -14.42
N ARG A 146 0.23 -9.23 -15.42
CA ARG A 146 -0.79 -8.20 -15.64
C ARG A 146 -1.71 -8.15 -14.42
N PHE A 147 -1.98 -6.95 -13.94
CA PHE A 147 -2.90 -6.72 -12.85
C PHE A 147 -4.35 -6.87 -13.36
N PRO A 148 -5.26 -7.51 -12.61
CA PRO A 148 -6.65 -7.68 -13.03
C PRO A 148 -7.38 -6.36 -13.29
N ASP A 149 -8.30 -6.36 -14.26
CA ASP A 149 -9.10 -5.19 -14.64
C ASP A 149 -10.21 -4.83 -13.63
N ARG A 150 -10.43 -5.70 -12.65
CA ARG A 150 -11.34 -5.46 -11.51
C ARG A 150 -10.56 -5.64 -10.22
N TRP A 151 -10.81 -4.79 -9.23
CA TRP A 151 -10.09 -4.82 -7.97
C TRP A 151 -10.92 -4.24 -6.84
N VAL A 152 -10.43 -4.47 -5.62
CA VAL A 152 -10.92 -3.86 -4.39
C VAL A 152 -9.77 -3.12 -3.71
N VAL A 153 -10.09 -2.05 -3.00
CA VAL A 153 -9.13 -1.29 -2.20
C VAL A 153 -9.38 -1.59 -0.73
N LEU A 154 -8.35 -2.09 -0.04
CA LEU A 154 -8.39 -2.41 1.38
C LEU A 154 -7.54 -1.39 2.15
N PRO A 155 -8.07 -0.75 3.21
CA PRO A 155 -7.26 0.13 4.04
C PRO A 155 -6.30 -0.69 4.91
N LEU A 156 -5.03 -0.28 4.94
CA LEU A 156 -4.06 -0.79 5.90
C LEU A 156 -4.03 0.13 7.12
N MET A 157 -4.59 -0.38 8.21
CA MET A 157 -4.80 0.37 9.44
C MET A 157 -3.52 0.40 10.29
N ALA A 158 -3.25 1.57 10.87
CA ALA A 158 -2.23 1.78 11.87
C ALA A 158 -2.89 2.24 13.18
N ARG A 159 -2.19 1.99 14.29
CA ARG A 159 -2.58 2.47 15.61
C ARG A 159 -1.88 3.79 15.88
N ALA A 160 -2.64 4.86 16.05
CA ALA A 160 -2.09 6.15 16.46
C ALA A 160 -2.31 6.37 17.95
N GLU A 161 -1.25 6.76 18.66
CA GLU A 161 -1.28 7.02 20.09
C GLU A 161 -1.00 8.50 20.35
N ALA A 162 -1.92 9.17 21.03
CA ALA A 162 -1.68 10.48 21.59
C ALA A 162 -1.24 10.31 23.05
N PRO A 163 -0.06 10.82 23.44
CA PRO A 163 0.38 10.75 24.83
C PRO A 163 -0.59 11.53 25.72
N ALA A 164 -0.66 11.14 27.00
CA ALA A 164 -1.45 11.86 27.98
C ALA A 164 -1.01 13.33 28.03
N GLN A 165 -1.97 14.25 27.96
CA GLN A 165 -1.72 15.68 28.07
C GLN A 165 -2.29 16.21 29.37
N LEU A 166 -1.54 17.08 30.05
CA LEU A 166 -2.04 17.94 31.11
C LEU A 166 -2.67 19.16 30.46
N PHE A 167 -4.00 19.16 30.32
CA PHE A 167 -4.75 20.32 29.86
C PHE A 167 -5.46 20.93 31.06
N LEU A 168 -5.12 22.18 31.43
CA LEU A 168 -5.71 22.88 32.59
C LEU A 168 -5.69 22.06 33.90
N ALA A 169 -4.57 21.37 34.18
CA ALA A 169 -4.40 20.50 35.35
C ALA A 169 -5.38 19.29 35.44
N ARG A 170 -6.08 18.93 34.35
CA ARG A 170 -6.79 17.66 34.22
C ARG A 170 -6.00 16.70 33.33
N PRO A 171 -5.69 15.48 33.79
CA PRO A 171 -5.08 14.48 32.94
C PRO A 171 -6.09 14.04 31.88
N ALA A 172 -5.76 14.26 30.60
CA ALA A 172 -6.44 13.59 29.51
C ALA A 172 -5.80 12.20 29.32
N PRO A 173 -6.57 11.10 29.36
CA PRO A 173 -6.01 9.76 29.18
C PRO A 173 -5.41 9.61 27.78
N ALA A 174 -4.39 8.74 27.67
CA ALA A 174 -3.82 8.36 26.39
C ALA A 174 -4.94 7.85 25.47
N ARG A 175 -5.01 8.38 24.25
CA ARG A 175 -6.02 8.01 23.26
C ARG A 175 -5.37 7.19 22.17
N THR A 176 -5.98 6.04 21.90
CA THR A 176 -5.62 5.20 20.77
C THR A 176 -6.72 5.30 19.73
N VAL A 177 -6.37 5.62 18.48
CA VAL A 177 -7.33 5.71 17.39
C VAL A 177 -6.81 4.90 16.19
N PRO A 178 -7.65 4.06 15.56
CA PRO A 178 -7.30 3.41 14.30
C PRO A 178 -7.28 4.45 13.17
N VAL A 179 -6.21 4.47 12.39
CA VAL A 179 -6.00 5.43 11.30
C VAL A 179 -5.51 4.73 10.06
N ILE A 180 -5.78 5.31 8.89
CA ILE A 180 -5.29 4.73 7.63
C ILE A 180 -3.81 5.11 7.45
N GLY A 181 -2.93 4.11 7.40
CA GLY A 181 -1.53 4.31 7.02
C GLY A 181 -1.38 4.28 5.51
N PHE A 182 -1.80 3.18 4.90
CA PHE A 182 -1.66 2.91 3.47
C PHE A 182 -2.94 2.29 2.91
N LEU A 183 -2.98 2.14 1.58
CA LEU A 183 -4.00 1.37 0.88
C LEU A 183 -3.36 0.15 0.23
N GLN A 184 -4.12 -0.94 0.13
CA GLN A 184 -3.74 -2.18 -0.55
C GLN A 184 -4.73 -2.46 -1.67
N LEU A 185 -4.23 -3.01 -2.79
CA LEU A 185 -5.04 -3.45 -3.91
C LEU A 185 -5.11 -4.97 -3.94
N CYS A 186 -6.32 -5.51 -4.02
CA CYS A 186 -6.54 -6.91 -4.33
C CYS A 186 -7.27 -7.01 -5.68
N GLY A 187 -6.60 -7.60 -6.68
CA GLY A 187 -7.18 -7.82 -8.00
C GLY A 187 -8.15 -9.01 -7.98
N LEU A 188 -9.35 -8.83 -8.52
CA LEU A 188 -10.36 -9.89 -8.61
C LEU A 188 -10.05 -10.80 -9.80
N THR A 189 -10.00 -12.10 -9.57
CA THR A 189 -9.77 -13.10 -10.62
C THR A 189 -11.03 -13.92 -10.90
N ALA A 190 -10.99 -14.77 -11.92
CA ALA A 190 -12.02 -15.79 -12.15
C ALA A 190 -11.74 -17.12 -11.41
N GLY A 191 -10.60 -17.21 -10.70
CA GLY A 191 -10.19 -18.42 -10.01
C GLY A 191 -10.99 -18.69 -8.74
N ARG A 192 -11.05 -19.97 -8.35
CA ARG A 192 -11.65 -20.43 -7.10
C ARG A 192 -10.67 -21.33 -6.34
N ASP A 193 -10.70 -21.25 -5.02
CA ASP A 193 -9.98 -22.11 -4.08
C ASP A 193 -10.98 -22.73 -3.10
N PRO A 194 -11.67 -23.83 -3.47
CA PRO A 194 -12.67 -24.47 -2.61
C PRO A 194 -12.06 -25.01 -1.31
N ALA A 195 -10.74 -25.25 -1.28
CA ALA A 195 -9.98 -25.74 -0.13
C ALA A 195 -9.42 -24.61 0.74
N TRP A 196 -9.87 -23.35 0.58
CA TRP A 196 -9.31 -22.22 1.31
C TRP A 196 -9.38 -22.37 2.84
N ARG A 197 -10.39 -23.10 3.35
CA ARG A 197 -10.55 -23.38 4.78
C ARG A 197 -9.45 -24.30 5.32
N ASP A 198 -8.98 -25.25 4.53
CA ASP A 198 -7.94 -26.19 4.95
C ASP A 198 -6.61 -25.46 5.18
N ARG A 199 -6.39 -24.36 4.47
CA ARG A 199 -5.20 -23.49 4.61
C ARG A 199 -5.26 -22.55 5.82
N LEU A 200 -6.41 -22.42 6.48
CA LEU A 200 -6.53 -21.65 7.72
C LEU A 200 -6.15 -22.45 8.97
N GLN A 201 -6.13 -23.79 8.87
CA GLN A 201 -5.68 -24.61 9.98
C GLN A 201 -4.18 -24.43 10.15
N PRO A 202 -3.68 -24.17 11.37
CA PRO A 202 -2.24 -24.22 11.60
C PRO A 202 -1.75 -25.62 11.20
N PRO A 203 -0.51 -25.75 10.67
CA PRO A 203 0.04 -27.07 10.42
C PRO A 203 -0.08 -27.88 11.72
N GLY A 204 -0.75 -29.04 11.64
CA GLY A 204 -1.03 -29.88 12.79
C GLY A 204 0.24 -30.07 13.63
N GLY A 205 0.15 -29.72 14.92
CA GLY A 205 1.25 -29.83 15.88
C GLY A 205 1.63 -31.27 16.20
#